data_AF-A0AAU4QNE7-F1
#
_entry.id   AF-A0AAU4QNE7-F1
#
_cell.length_a   1.000
_cell.length_b   1.000
_cell.length_c   1.000
_cell.angle_alpha   90.00
_cell.angle_beta   90.00
_cell.angle_gamma   90.00
#
_symmetry.space_group_name_H-M   'P 1'
#
loop_
_entity.id
_entity.type
_entity.pdbx_description
1 polymer ?
#
loop_
_entity_poly.entity_id
_entity_poly.type
_entity_poly.pdbx_seq_one_letter_code
_entity_poly.pdbx_strand_id
1 'polypeptide(L)'
;MPRWDVSPSGVGSVVSNVGEVMKVLDDIVQAYAKDLEGAATAAGTLAPGGASGEHKGQTGLVAAAIAEFIEGTADELKFIGTRVGKTVNGAVEATVAYRDGDLQMAAEVQRRASGLVMPDMPAGWKAGRL
;
A
#
# COMPACT_ATOMS: atom_id res chain seq x y z
N MET A 1 22.83 -21.94 22.82
CA MET A 1 21.48 -21.35 22.64
C MET A 1 21.64 -20.13 21.75
N PRO A 2 20.81 -19.91 20.71
CA PRO A 2 20.88 -18.70 19.91
C PRO A 2 20.54 -17.49 20.80
N ARG A 3 21.27 -16.39 20.60
CA ARG A 3 21.24 -15.13 21.37
C ARG A 3 20.00 -14.28 21.04
N TRP A 4 18.82 -14.89 20.97
CA TRP A 4 17.58 -14.16 20.71
C TRP A 4 16.96 -13.84 22.07
N ASP A 5 16.73 -12.56 22.33
CA ASP A 5 16.02 -12.06 23.51
C ASP A 5 14.80 -11.28 23.01
N VAL A 6 13.74 -12.03 22.70
CA VAL A 6 12.48 -11.47 22.19
C VAL A 6 11.54 -11.24 23.35
N SER A 7 11.08 -10.00 23.53
CA SER A 7 10.01 -9.64 24.46
C SER A 7 8.65 -9.71 23.77
N PRO A 8 7.75 -10.64 24.12
CA PRO A 8 6.43 -10.74 23.49
C PRO A 8 5.57 -9.49 23.67
N SER A 9 5.66 -8.84 24.84
CA SER A 9 4.96 -7.57 25.10
C SER A 9 5.55 -6.42 24.29
N GLY A 10 6.88 -6.40 24.10
CA GLY A 10 7.54 -5.44 23.23
C GLY A 10 7.10 -5.58 21.77
N VAL A 11 7.05 -6.81 21.25
CA VAL A 11 6.54 -7.07 19.90
C VAL A 11 5.06 -6.67 19.79
N GLY A 12 4.24 -7.01 20.78
CA GLY A 12 2.83 -6.59 20.82
C GLY A 12 2.65 -5.08 20.74
N SER A 13 3.46 -4.31 21.46
CA SER A 13 3.43 -2.84 21.42
C SER A 13 3.79 -2.29 20.03
N VAL A 14 4.85 -2.83 19.40
CA VAL A 14 5.26 -2.41 18.05
C VAL A 14 4.19 -2.75 17.02
N VAL A 15 3.61 -3.95 17.08
CA VAL A 15 2.54 -4.39 16.18
C VAL A 15 1.30 -3.50 16.30
N SER A 16 0.89 -3.15 17.52
CA SER A 16 -0.21 -2.21 17.74
C SER A 16 0.08 -0.83 17.15
N ASN A 17 1.28 -0.28 17.39
CA ASN A 17 1.68 1.00 16.82
C ASN A 17 1.68 0.99 15.28
N VAL A 18 2.17 -0.09 14.66
CA VAL A 18 2.09 -0.25 13.19
C VAL A 18 0.63 -0.28 12.73
N GLY A 19 -0.27 -0.95 13.47
CA GLY A 19 -1.70 -0.94 13.18
C GLY A 19 -2.33 0.45 13.25
N GLU A 20 -1.91 1.31 14.18
CA GLU A 20 -2.34 2.71 14.26
C GLU A 20 -1.84 3.53 13.07
N VAL A 21 -0.56 3.39 12.70
CA VAL A 21 0.02 4.05 11.52
C VAL A 21 -0.69 3.61 10.24
N MET A 22 -1.07 2.34 10.12
CA MET A 22 -1.83 1.83 8.97
C MET A 22 -3.23 2.45 8.85
N LYS A 23 -3.88 2.79 9.97
CA LYS A 23 -5.16 3.53 9.94
C LYS A 23 -4.96 4.94 9.41
N VAL A 24 -3.90 5.63 9.88
CA VAL A 24 -3.56 6.97 9.38
C VAL A 24 -3.22 6.92 7.88
N LEU A 25 -2.53 5.88 7.42
CA LEU A 25 -2.26 5.69 6.00
C LEU A 25 -3.56 5.52 5.20
N ASP A 26 -4.53 4.77 5.69
CA ASP A 26 -5.84 4.62 5.05
C ASP A 26 -6.57 5.97 4.93
N ASP A 27 -6.59 6.76 6.01
CA ASP A 27 -7.16 8.12 5.99
C ASP A 27 -6.48 9.02 4.94
N ILE A 28 -5.15 8.96 4.82
CA ILE A 28 -4.39 9.70 3.81
C ILE A 28 -4.75 9.25 2.40
N VAL A 29 -4.86 7.93 2.16
CA VAL A 29 -5.23 7.39 0.85
C VAL A 29 -6.63 7.82 0.44
N GLN A 30 -7.59 7.81 1.36
CA GLN A 30 -8.94 8.29 1.11
C GLN A 30 -8.97 9.80 0.79
N ALA A 31 -8.23 10.61 1.55
CA ALA A 31 -8.11 12.04 1.30
C ALA A 31 -7.47 12.32 -0.07
N TYR A 32 -6.39 11.62 -0.40
CA TYR A 32 -5.71 11.71 -1.68
C TYR A 32 -6.65 11.37 -2.85
N ALA A 33 -7.41 10.28 -2.76
CA ALA A 33 -8.38 9.90 -3.80
C ALA A 33 -9.44 10.98 -4.01
N LYS A 34 -9.96 11.56 -2.91
CA LYS A 34 -10.94 12.65 -2.96
C LYS A 34 -10.38 13.92 -3.58
N ASP A 35 -9.14 14.28 -3.25
CA ASP A 35 -8.49 15.47 -3.80
C ASP A 35 -8.25 15.35 -5.31
N LEU A 36 -7.87 14.14 -5.77
CA LEU A 36 -7.73 13.85 -7.20
C LEU A 36 -9.06 13.89 -7.94
N GLU A 37 -10.13 13.33 -7.37
CA GLU A 37 -11.48 13.43 -7.94
C GLU A 37 -11.93 14.90 -8.06
N GLY A 38 -11.67 15.69 -7.02
CA GLY A 38 -11.91 17.13 -7.04
C GLY A 38 -11.11 17.86 -8.12
N ALA A 39 -9.82 17.52 -8.26
CA ALA A 39 -8.94 18.09 -9.28
C ALA A 39 -9.38 17.70 -10.70
N ALA A 40 -9.75 16.44 -10.93
CA ALA A 40 -10.29 15.97 -12.21
C ALA A 40 -11.60 16.68 -12.57
N THR A 41 -12.49 16.89 -11.58
CA THR A 41 -13.74 17.64 -11.77
C THR A 41 -13.48 19.11 -12.10
N ALA A 42 -12.54 19.74 -11.39
CA ALA A 42 -12.18 21.14 -11.60
C ALA A 42 -11.44 21.39 -12.93
N ALA A 43 -10.73 20.39 -13.44
CA ALA A 43 -9.97 20.48 -14.69
C ALA A 43 -10.86 20.62 -15.95
N GLY A 44 -12.16 20.43 -15.82
CA GLY A 44 -13.13 20.70 -16.89
C GLY A 44 -13.06 19.74 -18.08
N THR A 45 -13.93 19.96 -19.07
CA THR A 45 -13.98 19.19 -20.32
C THR A 45 -13.23 19.94 -21.43
N LEU A 46 -12.52 19.21 -22.29
CA LEU A 46 -12.00 19.80 -23.53
C LEU A 46 -13.19 20.10 -24.45
N ALA A 47 -13.33 21.35 -24.87
CA ALA A 47 -14.01 21.69 -26.11
C ALA A 47 -12.93 22.00 -27.16
N PRO A 48 -12.63 21.11 -28.11
CA PRO A 48 -11.65 21.39 -29.15
C PRO A 48 -12.16 22.58 -29.99
N GLY A 49 -11.44 23.70 -29.93
CA GLY A 49 -11.65 24.85 -30.81
C GLY A 49 -12.90 25.69 -30.53
N GLY A 50 -12.98 26.37 -29.38
CA GLY A 50 -13.81 27.58 -29.19
C GLY A 50 -15.31 27.50 -29.50
N ALA A 51 -15.88 26.31 -29.73
CA ALA A 51 -17.18 26.19 -30.35
C ALA A 51 -18.30 25.99 -29.32
N SER A 52 -19.21 26.95 -29.32
CA SER A 52 -20.64 26.75 -29.10
C SER A 52 -21.14 25.59 -29.99
N GLY A 53 -21.06 24.34 -29.53
CA GLY A 53 -21.46 23.18 -30.34
C GLY A 53 -21.56 21.86 -29.56
N GLU A 54 -22.22 20.87 -30.16
CA GLU A 54 -22.76 19.60 -29.60
C GLU A 54 -21.76 18.63 -28.94
N HIS A 55 -20.50 19.02 -28.75
CA HIS A 55 -19.44 18.20 -28.14
C HIS A 55 -19.05 18.71 -26.74
N LYS A 56 -20.04 19.21 -25.97
CA LYS A 56 -19.88 19.48 -24.54
C LYS A 56 -19.85 18.15 -23.78
N GLY A 57 -18.66 17.64 -23.45
CA GLY A 57 -18.60 16.47 -22.55
C GLY A 57 -17.35 15.59 -22.60
N GLN A 58 -16.38 15.85 -23.48
CA GLN A 58 -15.13 15.07 -23.44
C GLN A 58 -14.31 15.49 -22.22
N THR A 59 -14.11 14.55 -21.28
CA THR A 59 -13.19 14.65 -20.14
C THR A 59 -11.90 15.35 -20.59
N GLY A 60 -11.54 16.46 -19.93
CA GLY A 60 -10.35 17.22 -20.30
C GLY A 60 -9.08 16.37 -20.16
N LEU A 61 -8.04 16.66 -20.96
CA LEU A 61 -6.78 15.89 -20.94
C LEU A 61 -6.18 15.77 -19.54
N VAL A 62 -6.34 16.82 -18.73
CA VAL A 62 -5.85 16.86 -17.35
C VAL A 62 -6.62 15.88 -16.46
N ALA A 63 -7.95 15.79 -16.61
CA ALA A 63 -8.75 14.82 -15.87
C ALA A 63 -8.44 13.37 -16.28
N ALA A 64 -8.17 13.13 -17.57
CA ALA A 64 -7.72 11.81 -18.05
C ALA A 64 -6.33 11.43 -17.49
N ALA A 65 -5.38 12.36 -17.48
CA ALA A 65 -4.05 12.14 -16.90
C ALA A 65 -4.11 11.90 -15.38
N ILE A 66 -5.01 12.58 -14.68
CA ILE A 66 -5.26 12.35 -13.25
C ILE A 66 -5.81 10.92 -13.03
N ALA A 67 -6.77 10.46 -13.83
CA ALA A 67 -7.29 9.10 -13.73
C ALA A 67 -6.20 8.04 -13.95
N GLU A 68 -5.36 8.22 -14.97
CA GLU A 68 -4.23 7.32 -15.25
C GLU A 68 -3.19 7.32 -14.10
N PHE A 69 -2.93 8.48 -13.49
CA PHE A 69 -2.06 8.59 -12.32
C PHE A 69 -2.62 7.88 -11.08
N ILE A 70 -3.93 7.97 -10.83
CA ILE A 70 -4.62 7.24 -9.76
C ILE A 70 -4.47 5.73 -9.99
N GLU A 71 -4.76 5.26 -11.20
CA GLU A 71 -4.64 3.85 -11.55
C GLU A 71 -3.20 3.34 -11.37
N GLY A 72 -2.20 4.15 -11.77
CA GLY A 72 -0.79 3.78 -11.62
C GLY A 72 -0.27 3.80 -10.18
N THR A 73 -0.88 4.57 -9.28
CA THR A 73 -0.46 4.65 -7.87
C THR A 73 -1.21 3.68 -6.96
N ALA A 74 -2.36 3.17 -7.38
CA ALA A 74 -3.18 2.25 -6.59
C ALA A 74 -2.45 0.95 -6.22
N ASP A 75 -1.65 0.39 -7.12
CA ASP A 75 -0.94 -0.86 -6.87
C ASP A 75 0.29 -0.67 -5.96
N GLU A 76 0.92 0.51 -5.99
CA GLU A 76 1.97 0.87 -5.03
C GLU A 76 1.41 0.97 -3.61
N LEU A 77 0.23 1.56 -3.44
CA LEU A 77 -0.47 1.63 -2.15
C LEU A 77 -0.84 0.23 -1.63
N LYS A 78 -1.35 -0.66 -2.52
CA LYS A 78 -1.61 -2.07 -2.18
C LYS A 78 -0.33 -2.82 -1.80
N PHE A 79 0.78 -2.53 -2.48
CA PHE A 79 2.09 -3.14 -2.18
C PHE A 79 2.53 -2.80 -0.76
N ILE A 80 2.42 -1.53 -0.36
CA ILE A 80 2.77 -1.08 1.00
C ILE A 80 1.93 -1.83 2.03
N GLY A 81 0.59 -1.83 1.89
CA GLY A 81 -0.30 -2.51 2.82
C GLY A 81 -0.01 -4.02 2.93
N THR A 82 0.18 -4.68 1.79
CA THR A 82 0.50 -6.12 1.72
C THR A 82 1.82 -6.45 2.43
N ARG A 83 2.86 -5.64 2.19
CA ARG A 83 4.18 -5.84 2.78
C ARG A 83 4.17 -5.59 4.28
N VAL A 84 3.48 -4.55 4.75
CA VAL A 84 3.33 -4.26 6.17
C VAL A 84 2.58 -5.40 6.86
N GLY A 85 1.45 -5.84 6.30
CA GLY A 85 0.67 -6.96 6.84
C GLY A 85 1.49 -8.24 7.00
N LYS A 86 2.26 -8.63 5.97
CA LYS A 86 3.13 -9.81 6.05
C LYS A 86 4.25 -9.65 7.10
N THR A 87 4.84 -8.47 7.19
CA THR A 87 5.92 -8.20 8.15
C THR A 87 5.40 -8.31 9.58
N VAL A 88 4.24 -7.71 9.85
CA VAL A 88 3.56 -7.76 11.15
C VAL A 88 3.17 -9.19 11.52
N ASN A 89 2.51 -9.93 10.63
CA ASN A 89 2.15 -11.32 10.88
C ASN A 89 3.39 -12.19 11.14
N GLY A 90 4.45 -11.99 10.36
CA GLY A 90 5.71 -12.69 10.58
C GLY A 90 6.35 -12.38 11.94
N ALA A 91 6.29 -11.13 12.40
CA ALA A 91 6.78 -10.77 13.74
C ALA A 91 5.97 -11.46 14.84
N VAL A 92 4.64 -11.54 14.69
CA VAL A 92 3.76 -12.24 15.63
C VAL A 92 4.04 -13.74 15.64
N GLU A 93 4.04 -14.39 14.48
CA GLU A 93 4.30 -15.82 14.34
C GLU A 93 5.70 -16.21 14.84
N ALA A 94 6.73 -15.39 14.56
CA ALA A 94 8.08 -15.63 15.06
C ALA A 94 8.15 -15.53 16.59
N THR A 95 7.38 -14.61 17.19
CA THR A 95 7.27 -14.46 18.64
C THR A 95 6.56 -15.64 19.29
N VAL A 96 5.51 -16.17 18.64
CA VAL A 96 4.82 -17.39 19.08
C VAL A 96 5.79 -18.57 19.05
N ALA A 97 6.47 -18.79 17.92
CA ALA A 97 7.45 -19.86 17.79
C ALA A 97 8.60 -19.73 18.81
N TYR A 98 9.09 -18.51 19.04
CA TYR A 98 10.10 -18.23 20.07
C TYR A 98 9.61 -18.59 21.47
N ARG A 99 8.38 -18.19 21.84
CA ARG A 99 7.76 -18.50 23.13
C ARG A 99 7.58 -20.00 23.33
N ASP A 100 7.21 -20.71 22.27
CA ASP A 100 6.97 -22.15 22.29
C ASP A 100 8.29 -22.96 22.20
N GLY A 101 9.44 -22.28 22.09
CA GLY A 101 10.78 -22.89 22.08
C GLY A 101 11.27 -23.38 20.72
N ASP A 102 10.50 -23.14 19.65
CA ASP A 102 10.84 -23.53 18.27
C ASP A 102 11.63 -22.39 17.57
N LEU A 103 12.92 -22.33 17.88
CA LEU A 103 13.82 -21.29 17.36
C LEU A 103 14.10 -21.43 15.86
N GLN A 104 14.00 -22.64 15.31
CA GLN A 104 14.14 -22.85 13.86
C GLN A 104 12.94 -22.27 13.12
N MET A 105 11.74 -22.52 13.63
CA MET A 105 10.52 -21.92 13.09
C MET A 105 10.53 -20.39 13.25
N ALA A 106 10.93 -19.86 14.41
CA ALA A 106 11.03 -18.41 14.61
C ALA A 106 11.92 -17.74 13.55
N ALA A 107 13.10 -18.31 13.29
CA ALA A 107 14.02 -17.80 12.26
C ALA A 107 13.44 -17.92 10.84
N GLU A 108 12.73 -18.99 10.55
CA GLU A 108 12.13 -19.23 9.23
C GLU A 108 10.94 -18.30 8.95
N VAL A 109 10.06 -18.08 9.93
CA VAL A 109 8.99 -17.08 9.81
C VAL A 109 9.59 -15.70 9.52
N GLN A 110 10.59 -15.29 10.30
CA GLN A 110 11.18 -13.96 10.14
C GLN A 110 11.85 -13.80 8.76
N ARG A 111 12.55 -14.83 8.26
CA ARG A 111 13.10 -14.83 6.90
C ARG A 111 12.01 -14.69 5.86
N ARG A 112 10.95 -15.49 5.95
CA ARG A 112 9.81 -15.42 5.01
C ARG A 112 9.14 -14.05 5.03
N ALA A 113 8.98 -13.46 6.21
CA ALA A 113 8.40 -12.13 6.40
C ALA A 113 9.27 -11.01 5.79
N SER A 114 10.59 -11.14 5.85
CA SER A 114 11.54 -10.18 5.27
C SER A 114 11.60 -10.18 3.73
N GLY A 115 11.09 -11.24 3.09
CA GLY A 115 11.08 -11.35 1.64
C GLY A 115 10.07 -10.41 0.97
N LEU A 116 10.43 -9.90 -0.21
CA LEU A 116 9.55 -9.09 -1.06
C LEU A 116 8.26 -9.85 -1.38
N VAL A 117 7.14 -9.16 -1.23
CA VAL A 117 5.83 -9.63 -1.69
C VAL A 117 5.36 -8.68 -2.75
N MET A 118 5.23 -9.16 -3.97
CA MET A 118 4.45 -8.44 -4.97
C MET A 118 2.99 -8.84 -4.77
N PRO A 119 2.06 -7.88 -4.59
CA PRO A 119 0.64 -8.12 -4.82
C PRO A 119 0.44 -8.69 -6.22
N ASP A 120 -0.68 -9.36 -6.46
CA ASP A 120 -1.06 -9.79 -7.80
C ASP A 120 -1.22 -8.55 -8.69
N MET A 121 -0.24 -8.29 -9.56
CA MET A 121 -0.18 -7.09 -10.40
C MET A 121 -0.65 -7.43 -11.82
N PRO A 122 -1.35 -6.51 -12.51
CA PRO A 122 -1.71 -6.68 -13.92
C PRO A 122 -0.50 -7.00 -14.80
N ALA A 123 -0.69 -7.80 -15.85
CA ALA A 123 0.39 -8.26 -16.72
C ALA A 123 1.14 -7.09 -17.38
N GLY A 124 2.47 -7.08 -17.28
CA GLY A 124 3.36 -6.08 -17.90
C GLY A 124 3.97 -5.05 -16.93
N TRP A 125 3.56 -5.06 -15.67
CA TRP A 125 4.04 -4.11 -14.66
C TRP A 125 5.35 -4.59 -14.01
N LYS A 126 6.33 -3.68 -13.89
CA LYS A 126 7.56 -3.91 -13.13
C LYS A 126 7.43 -3.25 -11.77
N ALA A 127 7.73 -3.97 -10.70
CA ALA A 127 7.85 -3.37 -9.37
C ALA A 127 8.81 -2.17 -9.45
N GLY A 128 8.39 -1.03 -8.89
CA GLY A 128 9.24 0.15 -8.76
C GLY A 128 10.61 -0.24 -8.19
N ARG A 129 11.67 0.36 -8.72
CA ARG A 129 13.04 0.08 -8.25
C ARG A 129 13.11 0.34 -6.74
N LEU A 130 13.41 -0.71 -5.99
CA LEU A 130 13.67 -0.68 -4.54
C LEU A 130 14.98 0.05 -4.24
#